data_AF-A0AAV0XX06-F1
#
_entry.id   AF-A0AAV0XX06-F1
#
_cell.length_a   1.000
_cell.length_b   1.000
_cell.length_c   1.000
_cell.angle_alpha   90.00
_cell.angle_beta   90.00
_cell.angle_gamma   90.00
#
_symmetry.space_group_name_H-M   'P 1'
#
loop_
_entity.id
_entity.type
_entity.pdbx_description
1 polymer ?
#
loop_
_entity_poly.entity_id
_entity_poly.type
_entity_poly.pdbx_seq_one_letter_code
_entity_poly.pdbx_strand_id
1 'polypeptide(L)'
;MLDHFDTSDYPKDNIYGLPLVNKKVLGKFKDELNGKIMTEFIGLRSKLYSHRILDTEKEIKKAKGVKKNVVENKICFNDFEKCLLTKESKYVKQNLFRTKKHDIFTVEQNKKALSVYDDKRFILENGIDTLAWGHYKTNIDRNDFVNHLNTLIRNQNQKD
;
A
#
# COMPACT_ATOMS: atom_id res chain seq x y z
N MET A 1 -29.40 4.86 -6.48
CA MET A 1 -28.11 4.50 -5.83
C MET A 1 -27.67 3.09 -6.20
N LEU A 2 -28.49 2.06 -5.97
CA LEU A 2 -28.16 0.66 -6.26
C LEU A 2 -27.84 0.36 -7.74
N ASP A 3 -28.46 1.09 -8.67
CA ASP A 3 -28.17 0.94 -10.10
C ASP A 3 -26.69 1.18 -10.41
N HIS A 4 -25.94 1.97 -9.64
CA HIS A 4 -24.51 2.18 -9.92
C HIS A 4 -23.59 1.09 -9.38
N PHE A 5 -24.10 0.11 -8.63
CA PHE A 5 -23.27 -0.90 -7.95
C PHE A 5 -23.49 -2.31 -8.48
N ASP A 6 -22.42 -3.10 -8.55
CA ASP A 6 -22.46 -4.55 -8.74
C ASP A 6 -22.54 -5.23 -7.37
N THR A 7 -23.72 -5.75 -7.05
CA THR A 7 -24.01 -6.52 -5.82
C THR A 7 -24.12 -8.01 -6.08
N SER A 8 -23.83 -8.47 -7.30
CA SER A 8 -24.06 -9.86 -7.70
C SER A 8 -23.18 -10.88 -6.97
N ASP A 9 -22.06 -10.42 -6.40
CA ASP A 9 -21.09 -11.24 -5.67
C ASP A 9 -21.37 -11.32 -4.15
N TYR A 10 -22.46 -10.69 -3.68
CA TYR A 10 -22.89 -10.81 -2.28
C TYR A 10 -23.48 -12.21 -2.00
N PRO A 11 -23.47 -12.68 -0.74
CA PRO A 11 -24.27 -13.82 -0.32
C PRO A 11 -25.75 -13.62 -0.65
N LYS A 12 -26.47 -14.69 -1.04
CA LYS A 12 -27.93 -14.63 -1.29
C LYS A 12 -28.70 -14.11 -0.08
N ASP A 13 -28.22 -14.52 1.09
CA ASP A 13 -28.69 -14.26 2.43
C ASP A 13 -27.78 -13.21 3.11
N ASN A 14 -27.41 -12.17 2.37
CA ASN A 14 -26.63 -11.06 2.93
C ASN A 14 -27.43 -10.27 3.97
N ILE A 15 -26.76 -9.85 5.05
CA ILE A 15 -27.35 -9.12 6.18
C ILE A 15 -27.97 -7.77 5.80
N TYR A 16 -27.64 -7.25 4.61
CA TYR A 16 -28.10 -5.97 4.10
C TYR A 16 -29.40 -6.10 3.28
N GLY A 17 -29.86 -7.31 2.98
CA GLY A 17 -31.05 -7.56 2.14
C GLY A 17 -30.90 -7.04 0.70
N LEU A 18 -29.68 -6.88 0.21
CA LEU A 18 -29.42 -6.33 -1.11
C LEU A 18 -29.72 -7.38 -2.19
N PRO A 19 -30.45 -7.01 -3.27
CA PRO A 19 -30.68 -7.91 -4.39
C PRO A 19 -29.37 -8.13 -5.17
N LEU A 20 -29.18 -9.32 -5.73
CA LEU A 20 -28.00 -9.69 -6.49
C LEU A 20 -28.14 -9.25 -7.95
N VAL A 21 -27.62 -8.06 -8.28
CA VAL A 21 -27.79 -7.43 -9.61
C VAL A 21 -26.47 -6.95 -10.20
N ASN A 22 -26.47 -6.58 -11.49
CA ASN A 22 -25.37 -5.88 -12.17
C ASN A 22 -24.05 -6.67 -12.34
N LYS A 23 -24.13 -8.01 -12.39
CA LYS A 23 -22.97 -8.90 -12.52
C LYS A 23 -22.05 -8.53 -13.68
N LYS A 24 -20.84 -8.06 -13.35
CA LYS A 24 -19.77 -7.71 -14.30
C LYS A 24 -20.20 -6.68 -15.37
N VAL A 25 -21.20 -5.86 -15.07
CA VAL A 25 -21.61 -4.77 -15.97
C VAL A 25 -20.57 -3.65 -15.90
N LEU A 26 -20.10 -3.19 -17.06
CA LEU A 26 -19.09 -2.14 -17.14
C LEU A 26 -19.59 -0.83 -16.53
N GLY A 27 -18.70 -0.12 -15.85
CA GLY A 27 -19.00 1.17 -15.21
C GLY A 27 -19.75 1.06 -13.88
N LYS A 28 -20.09 -0.15 -13.41
CA LYS A 28 -20.68 -0.37 -12.09
C LYS A 28 -19.58 -0.51 -11.02
N PHE A 29 -19.81 0.08 -9.86
CA PHE A 29 -18.91 0.00 -8.71
C PHE A 29 -19.11 -1.33 -8.00
N LYS A 30 -18.03 -2.09 -7.82
CA LYS A 30 -18.06 -3.33 -7.06
C LYS A 30 -17.60 -3.07 -5.63
N ASP A 31 -18.23 -3.76 -4.69
CA ASP A 31 -17.66 -3.92 -3.35
C ASP A 31 -16.55 -4.97 -3.38
N GLU A 32 -15.30 -4.55 -3.16
CA GLU A 32 -14.11 -5.41 -3.17
C GLU A 32 -14.10 -6.47 -2.06
N LEU A 33 -14.84 -6.25 -0.97
CA LEU A 33 -14.89 -7.16 0.18
C LEU A 33 -16.18 -8.00 0.22
N ASN A 34 -17.04 -7.89 -0.79
CA ASN A 34 -18.30 -8.63 -0.93
C ASN A 34 -19.16 -8.60 0.36
N GLY A 35 -19.36 -7.42 0.92
CA GLY A 35 -20.16 -7.18 2.13
C GLY A 35 -19.42 -7.37 3.45
N LYS A 36 -18.15 -7.78 3.42
CA LYS A 36 -17.32 -7.90 4.63
C LYS A 36 -16.77 -6.56 5.07
N ILE A 37 -16.74 -6.34 6.37
CA ILE A 37 -16.32 -5.08 6.97
C ILE A 37 -14.80 -5.03 7.08
N MET A 38 -14.20 -3.95 6.59
CA MET A 38 -12.79 -3.64 6.86
C MET A 38 -12.69 -3.04 8.27
N THR A 39 -11.90 -3.65 9.15
CA THR A 39 -11.77 -3.20 10.55
C THR A 39 -10.62 -2.24 10.75
N GLU A 40 -9.48 -2.53 10.13
CA GLU A 40 -8.24 -1.77 10.29
C GLU A 40 -7.57 -1.59 8.94
N PHE A 41 -7.02 -0.40 8.70
CA PHE A 41 -6.31 -0.06 7.47
C PHE A 41 -5.03 0.69 7.80
N ILE A 42 -3.92 0.25 7.20
CA ILE A 42 -2.63 0.92 7.30
C ILE A 42 -2.12 1.18 5.88
N GLY A 43 -1.97 2.45 5.52
CA GLY A 43 -1.38 2.89 4.26
C GLY A 43 -0.05 3.60 4.52
N LEU A 44 1.05 3.05 4.00
CA LEU A 44 2.38 3.66 4.15
C LEU A 44 2.73 4.59 2.98
N ARG A 45 2.32 4.21 1.76
CA ARG A 45 2.44 5.03 0.53
C ARG A 45 1.51 4.50 -0.55
N SER A 46 1.49 5.17 -1.69
CA SER A 46 0.77 4.67 -2.87
C SER A 46 1.15 3.22 -3.21
N LYS A 47 0.15 2.33 -3.24
CA LYS A 47 0.30 0.88 -3.52
C LYS A 47 1.17 0.12 -2.49
N LEU A 48 1.24 0.63 -1.26
CA LEU A 48 1.85 -0.03 -0.10
C LEU A 48 0.91 0.09 1.11
N TYR A 49 0.07 -0.91 1.32
CA TYR A 49 -0.94 -0.90 2.37
C TYR A 49 -1.33 -2.32 2.80
N SER A 50 -1.95 -2.41 3.97
CA SER A 50 -2.56 -3.62 4.50
C SER A 50 -3.89 -3.32 5.17
N HIS A 51 -4.83 -4.26 5.14
CA HIS A 51 -6.06 -4.18 5.92
C HIS A 51 -6.55 -5.54 6.42
N ARG A 52 -7.30 -5.50 7.51
CA ARG A 52 -7.97 -6.64 8.15
C ARG A 52 -9.46 -6.61 7.86
N ILE A 53 -10.05 -7.80 7.89
CA ILE A 53 -11.46 -8.03 7.58
C ILE A 53 -12.10 -8.64 8.83
N LEU A 54 -13.24 -8.09 9.25
CA LEU A 54 -14.00 -8.56 10.41
C LEU A 54 -14.30 -10.05 10.30
N ASP A 55 -14.25 -10.76 11.43
CA ASP A 55 -14.54 -12.18 11.57
C ASP A 55 -13.66 -13.09 10.68
N THR A 56 -12.49 -12.61 10.28
CA THR A 56 -11.51 -13.43 9.54
C THR A 56 -10.09 -13.13 9.99
N GLU A 57 -9.24 -14.15 9.97
CA GLU A 57 -7.78 -13.97 10.11
C GLU A 57 -7.11 -13.53 8.79
N LYS A 58 -7.91 -13.19 7.77
CA LYS A 58 -7.39 -12.82 6.46
C LYS A 58 -6.94 -11.38 6.45
N GLU A 59 -5.72 -11.17 5.97
CA GLU A 59 -5.14 -9.86 5.74
C GLU A 59 -4.91 -9.66 4.23
N ILE A 60 -5.37 -8.52 3.70
CA ILE A 60 -5.04 -8.13 2.33
C ILE A 60 -3.83 -7.20 2.36
N LYS A 61 -2.73 -7.68 1.80
CA LYS A 61 -1.45 -6.97 1.75
C LYS A 61 -1.10 -6.55 0.33
N LYS A 62 -0.73 -5.29 0.12
CA LYS A 62 -0.16 -4.77 -1.13
C LYS A 62 1.20 -4.15 -0.84
N ALA A 63 2.23 -4.59 -1.55
CA ALA A 63 3.57 -4.02 -1.47
C ALA A 63 4.20 -3.92 -2.86
N LYS A 64 4.10 -2.73 -3.48
CA LYS A 64 4.64 -2.48 -4.82
C LYS A 64 6.14 -2.82 -4.89
N GLY A 65 6.50 -3.66 -5.86
CA GLY A 65 7.89 -4.05 -6.14
C GLY A 65 8.41 -5.24 -5.33
N VAL A 66 7.57 -5.83 -4.48
CA VAL A 66 7.84 -7.08 -3.77
C VAL A 66 7.06 -8.20 -4.44
N LYS A 67 7.67 -9.39 -4.58
CA LYS A 67 7.00 -10.55 -5.17
C LYS A 67 5.81 -11.02 -4.33
N LYS A 68 4.73 -11.47 -5.01
CA LYS A 68 3.48 -11.92 -4.36
C LYS A 68 3.72 -12.99 -3.28
N ASN A 69 4.51 -14.01 -3.58
CA ASN A 69 4.84 -15.08 -2.63
C ASN A 69 5.60 -14.58 -1.39
N VAL A 70 6.42 -13.55 -1.54
CA VAL A 70 7.15 -12.92 -0.43
C VAL A 70 6.20 -12.08 0.42
N VAL A 71 5.27 -11.35 -0.20
CA VAL A 71 4.23 -10.60 0.52
C VAL A 71 3.33 -11.53 1.32
N GLU A 72 2.97 -12.69 0.75
CA GLU A 72 2.10 -13.68 1.39
C GLU A 72 2.77 -14.37 2.57
N ASN A 73 4.05 -14.76 2.42
CA ASN A 73 4.72 -15.63 3.40
C ASN A 73 5.64 -14.90 4.39
N LYS A 74 6.09 -13.67 4.09
CA LYS A 74 7.13 -12.96 4.90
C LYS A 74 6.70 -11.61 5.45
N ILE A 75 5.48 -11.16 5.15
CA ILE A 75 4.96 -9.86 5.59
C ILE A 75 3.58 -10.10 6.23
N CYS A 76 3.35 -9.53 7.41
CA CYS A 76 2.05 -9.53 8.09
C CYS A 76 1.56 -8.09 8.35
N PHE A 77 0.31 -7.93 8.79
CA PHE A 77 -0.24 -6.61 9.10
C PHE A 77 0.56 -5.88 10.19
N ASN A 78 1.01 -6.59 11.23
CA ASN A 78 1.81 -6.00 12.31
C ASN A 78 3.15 -5.43 11.82
N ASP A 79 3.69 -5.91 10.69
CA ASP A 79 4.88 -5.30 10.10
C ASP A 79 4.59 -3.90 9.56
N PHE A 80 3.39 -3.67 9.01
CA PHE A 80 2.96 -2.34 8.55
C PHE A 80 2.75 -1.41 9.75
N GLU A 81 2.12 -1.90 10.82
CA GLU A 81 1.93 -1.16 12.06
C GLU A 81 3.27 -0.78 12.70
N LYS A 82 4.17 -1.75 12.86
CA LYS A 82 5.52 -1.50 13.36
C LYS A 82 6.24 -0.47 12.50
N CYS A 83 6.19 -0.63 11.17
CA CYS A 83 6.81 0.32 10.25
C CYS A 83 6.26 1.73 10.45
N LEU A 84 4.94 1.90 10.56
CA LEU A 84 4.29 3.19 10.79
C LEU A 84 4.73 3.84 12.11
N LEU A 85 4.71 3.08 13.21
CA LEU A 85 4.96 3.60 14.55
C LEU A 85 6.44 3.84 14.84
N THR A 86 7.31 2.91 14.46
CA THR A 86 8.76 3.00 14.74
C THR A 86 9.52 3.74 13.65
N LYS A 87 8.91 3.97 12.48
CA LYS A 87 9.54 4.50 11.27
C LYS A 87 10.69 3.62 10.75
N GLU A 88 10.78 2.37 11.22
CA GLU A 88 11.77 1.40 10.76
C GLU A 88 11.32 0.75 9.44
N SER A 89 12.23 0.66 8.47
CA SER A 89 11.95 -0.02 7.21
C SER A 89 12.09 -1.53 7.35
N LYS A 90 11.18 -2.29 6.73
CA LYS A 90 11.28 -3.76 6.66
C LYS A 90 11.96 -4.18 5.37
N TYR A 91 12.97 -5.04 5.48
CA TYR A 91 13.65 -5.67 4.35
C TYR A 91 13.25 -7.14 4.20
N VAL A 92 13.19 -7.60 2.95
CA VAL A 92 12.89 -8.99 2.62
C VAL A 92 13.83 -9.49 1.53
N LYS A 93 14.30 -10.73 1.69
CA LYS A 93 15.03 -11.43 0.64
C LYS A 93 14.07 -12.02 -0.38
N GLN A 94 14.32 -11.75 -1.66
CA GLN A 94 13.58 -12.31 -2.78
C GLN A 94 14.54 -12.76 -3.90
N ASN A 95 14.29 -13.94 -4.47
CA ASN A 95 15.06 -14.45 -5.60
C ASN A 95 14.40 -14.03 -6.91
N LEU A 96 15.17 -13.53 -7.88
CA LEU A 96 14.68 -13.16 -9.21
C LEU A 96 15.66 -13.54 -10.31
N PHE A 97 15.14 -13.66 -11.53
CA PHE A 97 15.98 -13.69 -12.73
C PHE A 97 16.30 -12.25 -13.14
N ARG A 98 17.57 -11.99 -13.48
CA ARG A 98 18.04 -10.69 -13.94
C ARG A 98 18.93 -10.88 -15.15
N THR A 99 18.70 -10.10 -16.18
CA THR A 99 19.53 -10.09 -17.38
C THR A 99 20.61 -9.01 -17.27
N LYS A 100 21.86 -9.36 -17.60
CA LYS A 100 22.98 -8.40 -17.72
C LYS A 100 23.77 -8.77 -18.98
N LYS A 101 23.90 -7.82 -19.92
CA LYS A 101 24.54 -8.05 -21.23
C LYS A 101 23.99 -9.29 -21.97
N HIS A 102 22.66 -9.44 -21.97
CA HIS A 102 21.94 -10.59 -22.54
C HIS A 102 22.12 -11.95 -21.85
N ASP A 103 22.94 -12.04 -20.80
CA ASP A 103 23.05 -13.24 -19.97
C ASP A 103 22.05 -13.22 -18.82
N ILE A 104 21.40 -14.36 -18.54
CA ILE A 104 20.40 -14.51 -17.48
C ILE A 104 21.06 -15.05 -16.21
N PHE A 105 20.84 -14.38 -15.09
CA PHE A 105 21.34 -14.78 -13.77
C PHE A 105 20.19 -14.97 -12.79
N THR A 106 20.33 -15.94 -11.90
CA THR A 106 19.53 -16.02 -10.68
C THR A 106 20.19 -15.18 -9.61
N VAL A 107 19.47 -14.20 -9.07
CA VAL A 107 19.98 -13.25 -8.08
C VAL A 107 19.09 -13.25 -6.85
N GLU A 108 19.69 -13.37 -5.67
CA GLU A 108 19.04 -13.02 -4.41
C GLU A 108 19.15 -11.51 -4.20
N GLN A 109 18.01 -10.84 -4.02
CA GLN A 109 17.94 -9.42 -3.71
C GLN A 109 17.41 -9.22 -2.30
N ASN A 110 18.13 -8.45 -1.49
CA ASN A 110 17.59 -7.86 -0.27
C ASN A 110 16.82 -6.58 -0.63
N LYS A 111 15.50 -6.60 -0.49
CA LYS A 111 14.59 -5.53 -0.95
C LYS A 111 13.95 -4.83 0.23
N LYS A 112 14.01 -3.49 0.26
CA LYS A 112 13.16 -2.66 1.13
C LYS A 112 11.69 -2.87 0.75
N ALA A 113 10.97 -3.61 1.59
CA ALA A 113 9.58 -4.01 1.37
C ALA A 113 8.60 -2.98 1.92
N LEU A 114 8.81 -2.55 3.18
CA LEU A 114 7.99 -1.57 3.87
C LEU A 114 8.81 -0.35 4.25
N SER A 115 8.22 0.83 4.12
CA SER A 115 8.82 2.12 4.45
C SER A 115 7.71 3.17 4.56
N VAL A 116 7.76 4.00 5.59
CA VAL A 116 6.82 5.13 5.82
C VAL A 116 7.09 6.28 4.85
N TYR A 117 8.30 6.37 4.30
CA TYR A 117 8.67 7.45 3.41
C TYR A 117 7.89 7.41 2.09
N ASP A 118 7.26 8.53 1.74
CA ASP A 118 6.58 8.78 0.47
C ASP A 118 7.23 10.01 -0.21
N ASP A 119 7.77 9.81 -1.40
CA ASP A 119 8.42 10.86 -2.19
C ASP A 119 7.42 11.80 -2.87
N LYS A 120 6.12 11.45 -2.90
CA LYS A 120 5.06 12.19 -3.59
C LYS A 120 4.27 13.11 -2.68
N ARG A 121 4.47 13.00 -1.36
CA ARG A 121 3.70 13.71 -0.35
C ARG A 121 4.66 14.23 0.72
N PHE A 122 4.33 15.40 1.26
CA PHE A 122 5.01 15.91 2.45
C PHE A 122 4.33 15.32 3.68
N ILE A 123 5.05 14.51 4.46
CA ILE A 123 4.54 13.88 5.68
C ILE A 123 4.73 14.86 6.85
N LEU A 124 3.65 15.14 7.58
CA LEU A 124 3.69 16.03 8.75
C LEU A 124 4.40 15.37 9.94
N GLU A 125 4.69 16.16 10.97
CA GLU A 125 5.44 15.69 12.15
C GLU A 125 4.76 14.52 12.88
N ASN A 126 3.43 14.45 12.85
CA ASN A 126 2.67 13.33 13.41
C ASN A 126 2.86 12.01 12.66
N GLY A 127 3.51 12.01 11.49
CA GLY A 127 3.85 10.82 10.71
C GLY A 127 2.70 10.17 9.95
N ILE A 128 1.49 10.73 10.01
CA ILE A 128 0.27 10.16 9.42
C ILE A 128 -0.34 11.14 8.41
N ASP A 129 -0.50 12.39 8.81
CA ASP A 129 -1.09 13.39 7.95
C ASP A 129 -0.10 13.79 6.85
N THR A 130 -0.63 14.00 5.66
CA THR A 130 0.19 14.36 4.50
C THR A 130 -0.38 15.55 3.75
N LEU A 131 0.52 16.36 3.21
CA LEU A 131 0.21 17.48 2.34
C LEU A 131 0.79 17.23 0.95
N ALA A 132 0.22 17.91 -0.05
CA ALA A 132 0.87 18.00 -1.35
C ALA A 132 2.15 18.86 -1.24
N TRP A 133 3.19 18.51 -2.00
CA TRP A 133 4.30 19.43 -2.24
C TRP A 133 3.76 20.75 -2.80
N GLY A 134 4.23 21.91 -2.33
CA GLY A 134 3.64 23.20 -2.70
C GLY A 134 2.63 23.76 -1.72
N HIS A 135 2.15 22.99 -0.75
CA HIS A 135 1.11 23.47 0.16
C HIS A 135 1.65 24.53 1.13
N TYR A 136 0.93 25.62 1.36
CA TYR A 136 1.40 26.76 2.17
C TYR A 136 1.84 26.38 3.60
N LYS A 137 1.19 25.38 4.22
CA LYS A 137 1.57 24.84 5.54
C LYS A 137 2.90 24.08 5.58
N THR A 138 3.51 23.76 4.44
CA THR A 138 4.80 23.06 4.41
C THR A 138 5.97 23.96 4.76
N ASN A 139 5.79 25.30 4.73
CA ASN A 139 6.83 26.29 5.00
C ASN A 139 8.12 26.10 4.18
N ILE A 140 8.02 25.48 2.99
CA ILE A 140 9.13 25.32 2.06
C ILE A 140 8.85 26.20 0.84
N ASP A 141 9.83 27.01 0.43
CA ASP A 141 9.71 27.84 -0.76
C ASP A 141 9.61 26.97 -2.02
N ARG A 142 8.88 27.47 -3.02
CA ARG A 142 8.64 26.72 -4.25
C ARG A 142 9.91 26.35 -5.00
N ASN A 143 10.92 27.21 -4.94
CA ASN A 143 12.20 26.97 -5.61
C ASN A 143 13.04 25.91 -4.89
N ASP A 144 12.77 25.67 -3.60
CA ASP A 144 13.56 24.77 -2.75
C ASP A 144 12.96 23.37 -2.61
N PHE A 145 11.72 23.13 -3.06
CA PHE A 145 11.07 21.81 -2.94
C PHE A 145 11.92 20.66 -3.49
N VAL A 146 12.57 20.87 -4.64
CA VAL A 146 13.39 19.83 -5.29
C VAL A 146 14.62 19.51 -4.43
N ASN A 147 15.26 20.54 -3.88
CA ASN A 147 16.44 20.38 -3.01
C ASN A 147 16.06 19.69 -1.70
N HIS A 148 14.94 20.08 -1.11
CA HIS A 148 14.40 19.45 0.09
C HIS A 148 14.08 17.97 -0.15
N LEU A 149 13.36 17.65 -1.22
CA LEU A 149 13.02 16.27 -1.60
C LEU A 149 14.28 15.43 -1.85
N ASN A 150 15.25 15.96 -2.61
CA ASN A 150 16.51 15.27 -2.86
C ASN A 150 17.28 14.98 -1.58
N THR A 151 17.26 15.91 -0.63
CA THR A 151 17.90 15.75 0.69
C THR A 151 17.22 14.64 1.48
N LEU A 152 15.89 14.61 1.50
CA LEU A 152 15.12 13.54 2.13
C LEU A 152 15.44 12.17 1.52
N ILE A 153 15.48 12.08 0.19
CA ILE A 153 15.79 10.83 -0.53
C ILE A 153 17.21 10.36 -0.20
N ARG A 154 18.20 11.27 -0.16
CA ARG A 154 19.59 10.93 0.19
C ARG A 154 19.70 10.43 1.63
N ASN A 155 19.09 11.13 2.58
CA ASN A 155 19.11 10.75 4.00
C ASN A 155 18.45 9.38 4.24
N GLN A 156 17.44 9.03 3.45
CA GLN A 156 16.82 7.70 3.49
C GLN A 156 17.77 6.61 2.97
N ASN A 157 18.49 6.86 1.88
CA ASN A 157 19.40 5.88 1.29
C ASN A 157 20.73 5.75 2.07
N GLN A 158 21.07 6.71 2.93
CA GLN A 158 22.27 6.67 3.78
C GLN A 158 22.06 5.93 5.11
N LYS A 159 20.80 5.76 5.56
CA LYS A 159 20.46 4.95 6.74
C LYS A 159 20.30 3.45 6.42
N ASP A 160 20.57 3.06 5.17
CA ASP A 160 20.39 1.71 4.63
C ASP A 160 21.71 0.93 4.49
#